data_AF-A0A9P7AL68-F1
#
_entry.id   AF-A0A9P7AL68-F1
#
_cell.length_a   1.000
_cell.length_b   1.000
_cell.length_c   1.000
_cell.angle_alpha   90.00
_cell.angle_beta   90.00
_cell.angle_gamma   90.00
#
_symmetry.space_group_name_H-M   'P 1'
#
loop_
_entity.id
_entity.type
_entity.pdbx_description
1 polymer ?
#
loop_
_entity_poly.entity_id
_entity_poly.type
_entity_poly.pdbx_seq_one_letter_code
_entity_poly.pdbx_strand_id
1 'polypeptide(L)'
;MQLQSIIYSKPPVIVTFLLLTSLPLVDSTWVVRSLCATHLGRRLLRGFNRTLMDRLYHALSSTCLRVRLLLFPFPARSRCGTFPTLEAEAKYWCIAARYRRHLAQSSARRPPQETSEIPLVTYYTPRLLPQYRDVQHPDEGSSGFSIPAKTFCKWHRMVFRGSYHPTLAQAVVRMKYYSHRDLKEMQRIARFLSDEQVLRRPWSPKYSELWKRWLDTKGPDVVIVFE
;
A
#
# COMPACT_ATOMS: atom_id res chain seq x y z
N MET A 1 2.52 -16.06 15.04
CA MET A 1 2.20 -16.88 16.24
C MET A 1 3.05 -16.48 17.46
N GLN A 2 3.07 -15.22 17.90
CA GLN A 2 3.86 -14.78 19.08
C GLN A 2 3.08 -13.94 20.10
N LEU A 3 1.81 -13.61 19.85
CA LEU A 3 0.99 -12.81 20.78
C LEU A 3 0.32 -13.65 21.89
N GLN A 4 0.28 -14.97 21.76
CA GLN A 4 -0.36 -15.85 22.75
C GLN A 4 0.42 -15.96 24.07
N SER A 5 1.73 -15.68 24.09
CA SER A 5 2.53 -15.75 25.32
C SER A 5 2.32 -14.55 26.27
N ILE A 6 1.78 -13.44 25.78
CA ILE A 6 1.54 -12.23 26.58
C ILE A 6 0.30 -12.40 27.47
N ILE A 7 -0.68 -13.17 27.00
CA ILE A 7 -1.97 -13.39 27.68
C ILE A 7 -1.81 -14.24 28.97
N TYR A 8 -0.77 -15.08 29.04
CA TYR A 8 -0.46 -15.91 30.22
C TYR A 8 0.54 -15.27 31.20
N SER A 9 0.96 -14.02 30.96
CA SER A 9 1.87 -13.34 31.87
C SER A 9 1.16 -12.80 33.11
N LYS A 10 1.83 -12.84 34.26
CA LYS A 10 1.27 -12.44 35.57
C LYS A 10 0.64 -11.03 35.49
N PRO A 11 -0.47 -10.77 36.21
CA PRO A 11 -1.25 -9.53 36.12
C PRO A 11 -0.47 -8.20 36.15
N PRO A 12 0.66 -8.02 36.87
CA PRO A 12 1.38 -6.74 36.85
C PRO A 12 1.97 -6.35 35.48
N VAL A 13 2.21 -7.31 34.57
CA VAL A 13 2.83 -7.03 33.26
C VAL A 13 1.81 -6.45 32.27
N ILE A 14 0.57 -6.93 32.32
CA ILE A 14 -0.50 -6.46 31.43
C ILE A 14 -0.95 -5.05 31.83
N VAL A 15 -1.04 -4.77 33.14
CA VAL A 15 -1.41 -3.44 33.65
C VAL A 15 -0.35 -2.39 33.32
N THR A 16 0.93 -2.72 33.42
CA THR A 16 2.01 -1.79 33.02
C THR A 16 2.03 -1.53 31.52
N PHE A 17 1.74 -2.53 30.69
CA PHE A 17 1.64 -2.37 29.24
C PHE A 17 0.45 -1.49 28.80
N LEU A 18 -0.69 -1.64 29.47
CA LEU A 18 -1.89 -0.81 29.21
C LEU A 18 -1.71 0.64 29.69
N LEU A 19 -1.01 0.86 30.80
CA LEU A 19 -0.68 2.21 31.28
C LEU A 19 0.33 2.93 30.36
N LEU A 20 1.28 2.20 29.77
CA LEU A 20 2.27 2.75 28.85
C LEU A 20 1.70 3.13 27.48
N THR A 21 0.63 2.45 27.03
CA THR A 21 0.01 2.71 25.72
C THR A 21 -1.12 3.74 25.78
N SER A 22 -1.59 4.12 26.97
CA SER A 22 -2.70 5.08 27.17
C SER A 22 -2.25 6.51 27.51
N LEU A 23 -0.96 6.76 27.77
CA LEU A 23 -0.45 8.11 27.99
C LEU A 23 -0.26 8.86 26.67
N PRO A 24 -0.84 10.07 26.50
CA PRO A 24 -0.64 10.88 25.30
C PRO A 24 0.85 11.26 25.20
N LEU A 25 1.45 10.93 24.06
CA LEU A 25 2.86 11.20 23.71
C LEU A 25 3.12 12.71 23.59
N VAL A 26 3.23 13.39 24.73
CA VAL A 26 3.94 14.67 24.84
C VAL A 26 5.39 14.34 25.16
N ASP A 27 6.24 14.59 24.17
CA ASP A 27 7.70 14.55 24.22
C ASP A 27 8.35 13.33 24.90
N SER A 28 8.75 12.34 24.09
CA SER A 28 9.34 11.06 24.54
C SER A 28 10.59 11.23 25.42
N THR A 29 11.27 12.38 25.34
CA THR A 29 12.47 12.67 26.12
C THR A 29 12.17 12.96 27.59
N TRP A 30 10.99 13.51 27.90
CA TRP A 30 10.60 13.88 29.27
C TRP A 30 10.10 12.67 30.08
N VAL A 31 9.34 11.77 29.44
CA VAL A 31 8.80 10.56 30.08
C VAL A 31 9.92 9.60 30.50
N VAL A 32 10.95 9.44 29.67
CA VAL A 32 12.11 8.60 30.00
C VAL A 32 12.91 9.17 31.17
N ARG A 33 13.06 10.51 31.25
CA ARG A 33 13.72 11.18 32.38
C ARG A 33 12.91 11.06 33.68
N SER A 34 11.58 11.20 33.59
CA SER A 34 10.67 11.07 34.74
C SER A 34 10.64 9.64 35.31
N LEU A 35 10.59 8.62 34.45
CA LEU A 35 10.63 7.21 34.88
C LEU A 35 11.97 6.83 35.54
N CYS A 36 13.09 7.34 35.03
CA CYS A 36 14.42 7.14 35.62
C CYS A 36 14.62 7.84 36.99
N ALA A 37 13.81 8.88 37.28
CA ALA A 37 13.87 9.62 38.53
C ALA A 37 13.26 8.83 39.71
N THR A 38 12.31 7.94 39.46
CA THR A 38 11.66 7.15 40.51
C THR A 38 12.50 5.94 40.94
N HIS A 39 12.50 5.63 42.24
CA HIS A 39 13.26 4.50 42.81
C HIS A 39 12.80 3.14 42.26
N LEU A 40 11.56 3.06 41.78
CA LEU A 40 10.95 1.91 41.12
C LEU A 40 11.50 1.72 39.69
N GLY A 41 11.67 2.80 38.93
CA GLY A 41 12.26 2.76 37.58
C GLY A 41 13.71 2.26 37.57
N ARG A 42 14.51 2.66 38.58
CA ARG A 42 15.91 2.18 38.70
C ARG A 42 16.02 0.70 39.05
N ARG A 43 15.08 0.15 39.84
CA ARG A 43 15.04 -1.29 40.15
C ARG A 43 14.61 -2.12 38.95
N LEU A 44 13.67 -1.63 38.15
CA LEU A 44 13.26 -2.29 36.91
C LEU A 44 14.40 -2.30 35.87
N LEU A 45 15.13 -1.20 35.71
CA LEU A 45 16.23 -1.13 34.74
C LEU A 45 17.46 -1.97 35.11
N ARG A 46 17.70 -2.30 36.39
CA ARG A 46 18.84 -3.14 36.81
C ARG A 46 18.66 -4.63 36.54
N GLY A 47 17.43 -5.12 36.35
CA GLY A 47 17.14 -6.53 36.09
C GLY A 47 16.84 -6.85 34.62
N PHE A 48 16.71 -5.84 33.77
CA PHE A 48 16.35 -6.05 32.37
C PHE A 48 17.59 -6.35 31.52
N ASN A 49 17.66 -7.58 31.02
CA ASN A 49 18.65 -8.00 30.05
C ASN A 49 18.55 -7.12 28.79
N ARG A 50 19.65 -6.58 28.28
CA ARG A 50 19.68 -5.65 27.12
C ARG A 50 18.91 -6.21 25.92
N THR A 51 18.98 -7.53 25.73
CA THR A 51 18.29 -8.26 24.67
C THR A 51 16.77 -8.15 24.74
N LEU A 52 16.19 -8.01 25.95
CA LEU A 52 14.75 -7.87 26.16
C LEU A 52 14.29 -6.44 25.84
N MET A 53 15.09 -5.44 26.18
CA MET A 53 14.82 -4.04 25.80
C MET A 53 14.91 -3.82 24.29
N ASP A 54 15.88 -4.43 23.60
CA ASP A 54 15.95 -4.38 22.14
C ASP A 54 14.74 -5.05 21.49
N ARG A 55 14.30 -6.20 22.02
CA ARG A 55 13.08 -6.88 21.54
C ARG A 55 11.82 -6.05 21.79
N LEU A 56 11.72 -5.38 22.94
CA LEU A 56 10.62 -4.47 23.26
C LEU A 56 10.65 -3.23 22.36
N TYR A 57 11.82 -2.65 22.12
CA TYR A 57 11.98 -1.52 21.22
C TYR A 57 11.65 -1.91 19.77
N HIS A 58 12.05 -3.09 19.31
CA HIS A 58 11.65 -3.61 17.99
C HIS A 58 10.16 -3.93 17.91
N ALA A 59 9.56 -4.50 18.96
CA ALA A 59 8.12 -4.77 19.01
C ALA A 59 7.30 -3.47 19.03
N LEU A 60 7.72 -2.48 19.83
CA LEU A 60 7.07 -1.18 19.94
C LEU A 60 7.29 -0.34 18.68
N SER A 61 8.48 -0.33 18.07
CA SER A 61 8.68 0.36 16.78
C SER A 61 7.88 -0.29 15.65
N SER A 62 7.81 -1.62 15.60
CA SER A 62 6.98 -2.37 14.63
C SER A 62 5.48 -2.12 14.81
N THR A 63 4.98 -2.07 16.05
CA THR A 63 3.56 -1.83 16.34
C THR A 63 3.19 -0.35 16.28
N CYS A 64 4.02 0.57 16.75
CA CYS A 64 3.79 2.02 16.64
C CYS A 64 3.86 2.50 15.18
N LEU A 65 4.68 1.89 14.32
CA LEU A 65 4.64 2.17 12.87
C LEU A 65 3.34 1.67 12.23
N ARG A 66 2.82 0.51 12.65
CA ARG A 66 1.52 0.00 12.17
C ARG A 66 0.34 0.83 12.66
N VAL A 67 0.37 1.31 13.90
CA VAL A 67 -0.69 2.19 14.44
C VAL A 67 -0.61 3.58 13.81
N ARG A 68 0.58 4.12 13.51
CA ARG A 68 0.74 5.36 12.73
C ARG A 68 0.21 5.23 11.29
N LEU A 69 0.40 4.08 10.64
CA LEU A 69 -0.11 3.84 9.28
C LEU A 69 -1.63 3.68 9.22
N LEU A 70 -2.27 3.28 10.32
CA LEU A 70 -3.73 3.12 10.39
C LEU A 70 -4.46 4.35 10.93
N LEU A 71 -3.78 5.24 11.67
CA LEU A 71 -4.38 6.46 12.23
C LEU A 71 -4.10 7.74 11.43
N PHE A 72 -3.20 7.71 10.45
CA PHE A 72 -3.19 8.74 9.42
C PHE A 72 -4.05 8.26 8.25
N PRO A 73 -5.32 8.69 8.12
CA PRO A 73 -6.04 8.48 6.89
C PRO A 73 -5.21 9.13 5.78
N PHE A 74 -4.67 8.33 4.87
CA PHE A 74 -4.18 8.86 3.60
C PHE A 74 -5.36 9.64 3.01
N PRO A 75 -5.26 10.97 2.87
CA PRO A 75 -6.36 11.73 2.31
C PRO A 75 -6.62 11.14 0.93
N ALA A 76 -7.81 10.58 0.76
CA ALA A 76 -8.31 10.14 -0.53
C ALA A 76 -7.98 11.25 -1.52
N ARG A 77 -7.28 10.91 -2.61
CA ARG A 77 -6.89 11.82 -3.69
C ARG A 77 -8.11 12.68 -4.07
N SER A 78 -8.21 13.86 -3.47
CA SER A 78 -9.16 14.86 -3.92
C SER A 78 -8.63 15.35 -5.25
N ARG A 79 -9.55 15.47 -6.21
CA ARG A 79 -9.28 16.13 -7.50
C ARG A 79 -8.57 17.43 -7.18
N CYS A 80 -7.39 17.64 -7.77
CA CYS A 80 -6.45 18.74 -7.53
C CYS A 80 -7.14 20.07 -7.19
N GLY A 81 -7.44 20.26 -5.91
CA GLY A 81 -7.69 21.54 -5.27
C GLY A 81 -6.36 21.95 -4.66
N THR A 82 -5.51 22.47 -5.52
CA THR A 82 -4.17 22.96 -5.21
C THR A 82 -4.31 24.13 -4.22
N PHE A 83 -4.08 23.83 -2.94
CA PHE A 83 -4.11 24.73 -1.77
C PHE A 83 -5.48 25.30 -1.35
N PRO A 84 -5.79 25.34 -0.03
CA PRO A 84 -7.08 25.83 0.48
C PRO A 84 -7.25 27.34 0.36
N THR A 85 -6.15 28.10 0.26
CA THR A 85 -6.13 29.57 0.09
C THR A 85 -4.92 29.97 -0.74
N LEU A 86 -5.01 31.15 -1.40
CA LEU A 86 -3.88 31.73 -2.15
C LEU A 86 -2.66 31.99 -1.27
N GLU A 87 -2.87 32.33 0.01
CA GLU A 87 -1.80 32.55 0.96
C GLU A 87 -1.07 31.24 1.31
N ALA A 88 -1.80 30.14 1.45
CA ALA A 88 -1.22 28.82 1.68
C ALA A 88 -0.38 28.35 0.49
N GLU A 89 -0.82 28.65 -0.73
CA GLU A 89 -0.06 28.40 -1.95
C GLU A 89 1.25 29.23 -1.97
N ALA A 90 1.17 30.54 -1.73
CA ALA A 90 2.34 31.40 -1.69
C ALA A 90 3.36 30.94 -0.62
N LYS A 91 2.87 30.54 0.57
CA LYS A 91 3.71 30.00 1.64
C LYS A 91 4.38 28.69 1.23
N TYR A 92 3.66 27.80 0.56
CA TYR A 92 4.24 26.57 0.01
C TYR A 92 5.35 26.88 -0.99
N TRP A 93 5.12 27.77 -1.96
CA TRP A 93 6.13 28.14 -2.95
C TRP A 93 7.36 28.80 -2.35
N CYS A 94 7.19 29.65 -1.33
CA CYS A 94 8.31 30.23 -0.57
C CYS A 94 9.16 29.16 0.13
N ILE A 95 8.54 28.16 0.74
CA ILE A 95 9.25 27.05 1.40
C ILE A 95 9.93 26.17 0.36
N ALA A 96 9.22 25.79 -0.70
CA ALA A 96 9.76 24.98 -1.80
C ALA A 96 10.95 25.65 -2.48
N ALA A 97 10.92 26.97 -2.68
CA ALA A 97 12.04 27.74 -3.21
C ALA A 97 13.27 27.67 -2.29
N ARG A 98 13.10 27.70 -0.97
CA ARG A 98 14.19 27.54 0.00
C ARG A 98 14.81 26.14 -0.09
N TYR A 99 13.99 25.09 -0.15
CA TYR A 99 14.48 23.73 -0.34
C TYR A 99 15.18 23.53 -1.67
N ARG A 100 14.67 24.12 -2.75
CA ARG A 100 15.31 24.07 -4.07
C ARG A 100 16.70 24.70 -4.06
N ARG A 101 16.91 25.81 -3.34
CA ARG A 101 18.24 26.42 -3.17
C ARG A 101 19.19 25.49 -2.39
N HIS A 102 18.68 24.82 -1.35
CA HIS A 102 19.47 23.86 -0.58
C HIS A 102 19.86 22.63 -1.42
N LEU A 103 18.95 22.11 -2.26
CA LEU A 103 19.23 20.99 -3.15
C LEU A 103 20.12 21.38 -4.34
N ALA A 104 20.06 22.63 -4.79
CA ALA A 104 20.95 23.15 -5.84
C ALA A 104 22.43 23.21 -5.39
N GLN A 105 22.68 23.24 -4.08
CA GLN A 105 24.04 23.14 -3.52
C GLN A 105 24.58 21.70 -3.56
N SER A 106 23.72 20.68 -3.68
CA SER A 106 24.17 19.30 -3.90
C SER A 106 24.66 19.13 -5.34
N SER A 107 25.95 18.86 -5.45
CA SER A 107 26.86 18.90 -6.61
C SER A 107 26.55 17.92 -7.76
N ALA A 108 25.32 17.82 -8.23
CA ALA A 108 24.99 17.04 -9.43
C ALA A 108 24.81 17.91 -10.69
N ARG A 109 24.76 19.25 -10.54
CA ARG A 109 24.49 20.18 -11.66
C ARG A 109 25.40 21.41 -11.71
N ARG A 110 26.48 21.46 -10.91
CA ARG A 110 27.44 22.56 -11.08
C ARG A 110 28.07 22.41 -12.47
N PRO A 111 27.97 23.42 -13.36
CA PRO A 111 28.77 23.42 -14.56
C PRO A 111 30.24 23.32 -14.12
N PRO A 112 31.05 22.46 -14.76
CA PRO A 112 32.46 22.36 -14.45
C PRO A 112 33.09 23.75 -14.57
N GLN A 113 33.79 24.20 -13.52
CA GLN A 113 34.62 25.40 -13.63
C GLN A 113 35.68 25.14 -14.71
N GLU A 114 35.84 26.10 -15.63
CA GLU A 114 36.55 26.00 -16.92
C GLU A 114 38.05 25.67 -16.84
N THR A 115 38.61 25.33 -15.68
CA THR A 115 40.06 25.12 -15.49
C THR A 115 40.45 23.71 -15.05
N SER A 116 39.51 22.80 -14.87
CA SER A 116 39.82 21.38 -14.65
C SER A 116 39.49 20.60 -15.90
N GLU A 117 40.51 20.05 -16.57
CA GLU A 117 40.37 19.05 -17.63
C GLU A 117 39.33 18.01 -17.21
N ILE A 118 38.14 18.11 -17.80
CA ILE A 118 37.06 17.19 -17.54
C ILE A 118 37.51 15.89 -18.19
N PRO A 119 37.73 14.80 -17.43
CA PRO A 119 38.10 13.54 -18.04
C PRO A 119 37.00 13.17 -19.04
N LEU A 120 37.39 12.99 -20.30
CA LEU A 120 36.49 12.58 -21.36
C LEU A 120 35.97 11.19 -20.99
N VAL A 121 34.79 11.11 -20.38
CA VAL A 121 34.17 9.85 -19.98
C VAL A 121 33.67 9.18 -21.26
N THR A 122 34.52 8.34 -21.86
CA THR A 122 34.26 7.62 -23.11
C THR A 122 33.10 6.62 -23.00
N TYR A 123 32.74 6.20 -21.79
CA TYR A 123 31.58 5.38 -21.54
C TYR A 123 30.99 5.72 -20.16
N TYR A 124 29.75 6.17 -20.14
CA TYR A 124 28.98 6.30 -18.90
C TYR A 124 28.25 4.98 -18.67
N THR A 125 28.77 4.15 -17.76
CA THR A 125 28.01 3.01 -17.25
C THR A 125 27.13 3.55 -16.12
N PRO A 126 25.81 3.74 -16.33
CA PRO A 126 24.94 4.14 -15.23
C PRO A 126 25.11 3.12 -14.11
N ARG A 127 25.46 3.58 -12.92
CA ARG A 127 25.40 2.73 -11.73
C ARG A 127 23.97 2.22 -11.66
N LEU A 128 23.81 0.90 -11.86
CA LEU A 128 22.54 0.21 -11.64
C LEU A 128 22.01 0.72 -10.31
N LEU A 129 20.76 1.22 -10.34
CA LEU A 129 20.12 1.84 -9.19
C LEU A 129 20.29 0.91 -7.98
N PRO A 130 20.71 1.39 -6.81
CA PRO A 130 21.04 0.49 -5.73
C PRO A 130 19.80 -0.32 -5.32
N GLN A 131 20.04 -1.55 -4.88
CA GLN A 131 19.04 -2.59 -4.53
C GLN A 131 17.94 -2.16 -3.54
N TYR A 132 17.99 -0.96 -2.96
CA TYR A 132 16.88 -0.42 -2.18
C TYR A 132 15.64 -0.08 -3.05
N ARG A 133 15.74 -0.02 -4.38
CA ARG A 133 14.57 -0.06 -5.27
C ARG A 133 14.00 -1.47 -5.47
N ASP A 134 14.78 -2.51 -5.18
CA ASP A 134 14.35 -3.91 -5.21
C ASP A 134 13.69 -4.33 -3.88
N VAL A 135 13.48 -3.39 -2.95
CA VAL A 135 12.37 -3.52 -2.01
C VAL A 135 11.09 -3.39 -2.84
N GLN A 136 10.78 -4.48 -3.55
CA GLN A 136 9.43 -4.79 -3.94
C GLN A 136 8.65 -4.73 -2.63
N HIS A 137 7.98 -3.60 -2.37
CA HIS A 137 6.75 -3.68 -1.62
C HIS A 137 6.01 -4.83 -2.30
N PRO A 138 5.71 -5.93 -1.59
CA PRO A 138 4.91 -6.99 -2.19
C PRO A 138 3.71 -6.28 -2.74
N ASP A 139 3.61 -6.19 -4.07
CA ASP A 139 2.60 -5.39 -4.72
C ASP A 139 1.30 -5.89 -4.09
N GLU A 140 0.68 -5.07 -3.26
CA GLU A 140 -0.49 -5.52 -2.50
C GLU A 140 -1.64 -5.82 -3.49
N GLY A 141 -1.48 -5.36 -4.75
CA GLY A 141 -2.26 -5.72 -5.93
C GLY A 141 -1.80 -6.93 -6.76
N SER A 142 -0.71 -7.61 -6.39
CA SER A 142 -0.23 -8.89 -6.96
C SER A 142 -0.75 -10.11 -6.19
N SER A 143 -1.47 -9.90 -5.08
CA SER A 143 -2.36 -10.94 -4.56
C SER A 143 -3.36 -11.29 -5.66
N GLY A 144 -3.12 -12.43 -6.32
CA GLY A 144 -3.80 -12.83 -7.55
C GLY A 144 -5.30 -12.71 -7.38
N PHE A 145 -5.90 -11.69 -7.99
CA PHE A 145 -7.32 -11.43 -7.83
C PHE A 145 -8.07 -12.53 -8.58
N SER A 146 -8.64 -13.46 -7.82
CA SER A 146 -9.35 -14.61 -8.34
C SER A 146 -10.84 -14.51 -8.00
N ILE A 147 -11.69 -14.77 -8.99
CA ILE A 147 -13.14 -14.83 -8.81
C ILE A 147 -13.59 -16.29 -8.73
N PRO A 148 -14.67 -16.63 -8.00
CA PRO A 148 -15.20 -18.00 -8.04
C PRO A 148 -15.70 -18.34 -9.45
N ALA A 149 -15.45 -19.56 -9.93
CA ALA A 149 -15.89 -20.02 -11.27
C ALA A 149 -17.42 -19.87 -11.48
N LYS A 150 -18.22 -20.05 -10.42
CA LYS A 150 -19.67 -19.79 -10.45
C LYS A 150 -20.00 -18.34 -10.85
N THR A 151 -19.24 -17.38 -10.34
CA THR A 151 -19.37 -15.95 -10.67
C THR A 151 -19.07 -15.71 -12.14
N PHE A 152 -18.04 -16.36 -12.69
CA PHE A 152 -17.71 -16.27 -14.11
C PHE A 152 -18.83 -16.85 -14.99
N CYS A 153 -19.34 -18.04 -14.67
CA CYS A 153 -20.46 -18.65 -15.39
C CYS A 153 -21.70 -17.75 -15.36
N LYS A 154 -22.00 -17.16 -14.19
CA LYS A 154 -23.11 -16.20 -14.03
C LYS A 154 -22.94 -14.97 -14.90
N TRP A 155 -21.78 -14.32 -14.82
CA TRP A 155 -21.44 -13.18 -15.66
C TRP A 155 -21.60 -13.52 -17.15
N HIS A 156 -21.10 -14.68 -17.58
CA HIS A 156 -21.18 -15.11 -18.97
C HIS A 156 -22.63 -15.28 -19.45
N ARG A 157 -23.53 -15.79 -18.60
CA ARG A 157 -24.97 -15.89 -18.90
C ARG A 157 -25.63 -14.52 -19.05
N MET A 158 -25.17 -13.54 -18.26
CA MET A 158 -25.70 -12.17 -18.33
C MET A 158 -25.23 -11.43 -19.58
N VAL A 159 -23.98 -11.63 -20.01
CA VAL A 159 -23.35 -10.85 -21.08
C VAL A 159 -23.56 -11.45 -22.47
N PHE A 160 -23.51 -12.78 -22.60
CA PHE A 160 -23.61 -13.45 -23.90
C PHE A 160 -24.96 -14.11 -24.07
N ARG A 161 -25.60 -13.85 -25.22
CA ARG A 161 -26.86 -14.49 -25.61
C ARG A 161 -26.60 -15.94 -26.05
N GLY A 162 -27.54 -16.83 -25.79
CA GLY A 162 -27.54 -18.22 -26.28
C GLY A 162 -27.72 -19.24 -25.17
N SER A 163 -27.80 -20.52 -25.53
CA SER A 163 -27.87 -21.63 -24.58
C SER A 163 -26.48 -22.17 -24.19
N TYR A 164 -25.46 -21.88 -25.01
CA TYR A 164 -24.10 -22.36 -24.78
C TYR A 164 -23.38 -21.49 -23.76
N HIS A 165 -23.27 -22.00 -22.54
CA HIS A 165 -22.57 -21.35 -21.44
C HIS A 165 -21.50 -22.28 -20.87
N PRO A 166 -20.35 -21.73 -20.46
CA PRO A 166 -19.23 -22.54 -19.99
C PRO A 166 -19.61 -23.32 -18.74
N THR A 167 -19.16 -24.58 -18.67
CA THR A 167 -19.19 -25.36 -17.42
C THR A 167 -18.21 -24.79 -16.40
N LEU A 168 -18.31 -25.21 -15.13
CA LEU A 168 -17.40 -24.73 -14.07
C LEU A 168 -15.92 -25.05 -14.39
N ALA A 169 -15.64 -26.25 -14.94
CA ALA A 169 -14.28 -26.62 -15.34
C ALA A 169 -13.77 -25.76 -16.50
N GLN A 170 -14.61 -25.52 -17.51
CA GLN A 170 -14.27 -24.62 -18.63
C GLN A 170 -14.06 -23.17 -18.16
N ALA A 171 -14.84 -22.70 -17.19
CA ALA A 171 -14.68 -21.38 -16.62
C ALA A 171 -13.30 -21.20 -15.97
N VAL A 172 -12.85 -22.17 -15.16
CA VAL A 172 -11.52 -22.12 -14.53
C VAL A 172 -10.41 -22.03 -15.57
N VAL A 173 -10.51 -22.77 -16.68
CA VAL A 173 -9.53 -22.70 -17.78
C VAL A 173 -9.60 -21.33 -18.47
N ARG A 174 -10.81 -20.87 -18.83
CA ARG A 174 -11.01 -19.61 -19.55
C ARG A 174 -10.60 -18.38 -18.74
N MET A 175 -10.77 -18.41 -17.43
CA MET A 175 -10.39 -17.32 -16.54
C MET A 175 -8.90 -16.98 -16.61
N LYS A 176 -8.03 -17.91 -16.98
CA LYS A 176 -6.59 -17.68 -17.14
C LYS A 176 -6.24 -16.69 -18.25
N TYR A 177 -7.14 -16.49 -19.23
CA TYR A 177 -6.93 -15.60 -20.36
C TYR A 177 -7.38 -14.16 -20.11
N TYR A 178 -7.91 -13.85 -18.92
CA TYR A 178 -8.42 -12.53 -18.59
C TYR A 178 -7.48 -11.80 -17.64
N SER A 179 -7.31 -10.49 -17.85
CA SER A 179 -6.52 -9.65 -16.95
C SER A 179 -7.21 -9.53 -15.58
N HIS A 180 -6.46 -9.20 -14.52
CA HIS A 180 -7.05 -8.92 -13.21
C HIS A 180 -8.09 -7.79 -13.25
N ARG A 181 -7.93 -6.81 -14.14
CA ARG A 181 -8.91 -5.73 -14.33
C ARG A 181 -10.23 -6.27 -14.89
N ASP A 182 -10.15 -7.18 -15.85
CA ASP A 182 -11.33 -7.84 -16.41
C ASP A 182 -12.06 -8.67 -15.37
N LEU A 183 -11.33 -9.49 -14.60
CA LEU A 183 -11.95 -10.32 -13.56
C LEU A 183 -12.69 -9.47 -12.51
N LYS A 184 -12.13 -8.31 -12.12
CA LYS A 184 -12.81 -7.36 -11.22
C LYS A 184 -14.11 -6.85 -11.82
N GLU A 185 -14.08 -6.49 -13.10
CA GLU A 185 -15.24 -5.97 -13.78
C GLU A 185 -16.31 -7.04 -14.03
N MET A 186 -15.90 -8.26 -14.37
CA MET A 186 -16.80 -9.42 -14.44
C MET A 186 -17.50 -9.65 -13.10
N GLN A 187 -16.76 -9.59 -11.98
CA GLN A 187 -17.35 -9.70 -10.64
C GLN A 187 -18.32 -8.55 -10.35
N ARG A 188 -17.97 -7.31 -10.74
CA ARG A 188 -18.85 -6.15 -10.59
C ARG A 188 -20.17 -6.36 -11.32
N ILE A 189 -20.11 -6.80 -12.59
CA ILE A 189 -21.31 -7.05 -13.40
C ILE A 189 -22.13 -8.20 -12.81
N ALA A 190 -21.48 -9.28 -12.37
CA ALA A 190 -22.16 -10.44 -11.79
C ALA A 190 -22.94 -10.13 -10.49
N ARG A 191 -22.63 -9.02 -9.80
CA ARG A 191 -23.32 -8.59 -8.58
C ARG A 191 -24.64 -7.87 -8.85
N PHE A 192 -24.94 -7.44 -10.09
CA PHE A 192 -26.17 -6.69 -10.39
C PHE A 192 -27.45 -7.51 -10.28
N LEU A 193 -27.38 -8.84 -10.45
CA LEU A 193 -28.53 -9.74 -10.33
C LEU A 193 -28.24 -10.82 -9.29
N SER A 194 -29.27 -11.35 -8.64
CA SER A 194 -29.13 -12.58 -7.87
C SER A 194 -29.04 -13.81 -8.78
N ASP A 195 -28.54 -14.93 -8.27
CA ASP A 195 -28.38 -16.16 -9.06
C ASP A 195 -29.73 -16.67 -9.58
N GLU A 196 -30.79 -16.57 -8.75
CA GLU A 196 -32.16 -16.94 -9.14
C GLU A 196 -32.70 -16.08 -10.28
N GLN A 197 -32.41 -14.78 -10.27
CA GLN A 197 -32.85 -13.86 -11.32
C GLN A 197 -32.16 -14.15 -12.64
N VAL A 198 -30.87 -14.51 -12.63
CA VAL A 198 -30.12 -14.86 -13.85
C VAL A 198 -30.67 -16.13 -14.49
N LEU A 199 -31.15 -17.09 -13.69
CA LEU A 199 -31.71 -18.35 -14.20
C LEU A 199 -33.14 -18.21 -14.73
N ARG A 200 -33.96 -17.36 -14.10
CA ARG A 200 -35.39 -17.22 -14.44
C ARG A 200 -35.67 -16.16 -15.49
N ARG A 201 -34.87 -15.10 -15.56
CA ARG A 201 -35.15 -13.98 -16.47
C ARG A 201 -34.68 -14.29 -17.90
N PRO A 202 -35.44 -13.87 -18.91
CA PRO A 202 -34.94 -13.79 -20.28
C PRO A 202 -33.67 -12.95 -20.34
N TRP A 203 -32.76 -13.33 -21.23
CA TRP A 203 -31.51 -12.60 -21.47
C TRP A 203 -31.80 -11.13 -21.83
N SER A 204 -30.97 -10.21 -21.31
CA SER A 204 -31.10 -8.77 -21.55
C SER A 204 -29.80 -8.20 -22.13
N PRO A 205 -29.86 -7.37 -23.19
CA PRO A 205 -28.67 -6.77 -23.79
C PRO A 205 -27.95 -5.78 -22.88
N LYS A 206 -28.62 -5.29 -21.82
CA LYS A 206 -28.09 -4.27 -20.89
C LYS A 206 -26.70 -4.61 -20.36
N TYR A 207 -26.47 -5.85 -19.94
CA TYR A 207 -25.16 -6.25 -19.38
C TYR A 207 -24.10 -6.49 -20.46
N SER A 208 -24.55 -6.89 -21.66
CA SER A 208 -23.69 -6.97 -22.84
C SER A 208 -23.14 -5.59 -23.22
N GLU A 209 -23.99 -4.57 -23.22
CA GLU A 209 -23.59 -3.18 -23.47
C GLU A 209 -22.65 -2.65 -22.39
N LEU A 210 -22.89 -2.95 -21.12
CA LEU A 210 -21.97 -2.58 -20.03
C LEU A 210 -20.59 -3.20 -20.22
N TRP A 211 -20.54 -4.48 -20.58
CA TRP A 211 -19.28 -5.15 -20.86
C TRP A 211 -18.56 -4.57 -22.08
N LYS A 212 -19.29 -4.28 -23.16
CA LYS A 212 -18.74 -3.64 -24.36
C LYS A 212 -18.14 -2.28 -24.05
N ARG A 213 -18.86 -1.41 -23.33
CA ARG A 213 -18.35 -0.09 -22.91
C ARG A 213 -17.10 -0.19 -22.04
N TRP A 214 -17.02 -1.20 -21.17
CA TRP A 214 -15.81 -1.46 -20.40
C TRP A 214 -14.62 -1.78 -21.30
N LEU A 215 -14.79 -2.70 -22.26
CA LEU A 215 -13.74 -3.06 -23.22
C LEU A 215 -13.29 -1.84 -24.04
N ASP A 216 -14.23 -1.03 -24.51
CA ASP A 216 -13.96 0.19 -25.26
C ASP A 216 -13.15 1.21 -24.43
N THR A 217 -13.45 1.32 -23.13
CA THR A 217 -12.78 2.27 -22.21
C THR A 217 -11.41 1.77 -21.74
N LYS A 218 -11.28 0.46 -21.53
CA LYS A 218 -10.04 -0.17 -21.04
C LYS A 218 -8.90 -0.03 -22.05
N GLY A 219 -9.22 -0.07 -23.34
CA GLY A 219 -8.23 -0.14 -24.41
C GLY A 219 -7.61 -1.54 -24.55
N PRO A 220 -6.72 -1.74 -25.54
CA PRO A 220 -6.05 -3.02 -25.77
C PRO A 220 -5.12 -3.37 -24.60
N ASP A 221 -5.09 -4.64 -24.20
CA ASP A 221 -4.08 -5.15 -23.28
C ASP A 221 -2.73 -5.19 -24.01
N VAL A 222 -1.90 -4.17 -23.78
CA VAL A 222 -0.55 -4.14 -24.33
C VAL A 222 0.32 -5.11 -23.53
N VAL A 223 0.52 -6.30 -24.09
CA VAL A 223 1.49 -7.27 -23.58
C VAL A 223 2.83 -6.98 -24.25
N ILE A 224 3.79 -6.44 -23.50
CA ILE A 224 5.16 -6.27 -23.97
C ILE A 224 5.86 -7.62 -23.81
N VAL A 225 6.10 -8.31 -24.94
CA VAL A 225 6.91 -9.53 -25.00
C VAL A 225 8.35 -9.09 -25.24
N PHE A 226 9.27 -9.45 -24.34
CA PHE A 226 10.70 -9.29 -24.58
C PHE A 226 11.20 -10.57 -25.26
N GLU A 227 11.80 -10.42 -26.45
CA GLU A 227 12.54 -11.46 -27.17
C GLU A 227 14.01 -11.48 -26.77
#